data_AF-A0A7S3YMV4-F1
#
_entry.id   AF-A0A7S3YMV4-F1
#
_cell.length_a   1.000
_cell.length_b   1.000
_cell.length_c   1.000
_cell.angle_alpha   90.00
_cell.angle_beta   90.00
_cell.angle_gamma   90.00
#
_symmetry.space_group_name_H-M   'P 1'
#
loop_
_entity.id
_entity.type
_entity.pdbx_description
1 polymer ?
#
loop_
_entity_poly.entity_id
_entity_poly.type
_entity_poly.pdbx_seq_one_letter_code
_entity_poly.pdbx_strand_id
1 'polypeptide(L)'
;MSQPRGLSNFISDIRHSESKDHERKRVDIELAKIRNKFAGSGGMGAYSKRKYVWKLVYIYMLGYEVDFGHMEVISLITSSKYQEKTVGYVAMSLLLKSGDEMMTLVINSIRNDLLSNIESHQALALATVANIGGVDFASTLGNEVKALLLSKTSFPFVKKKAALCLLRLFRTNPEAVAHDEWADRVMPLLEDRHLGVILA
;
A
#
# COMPACT_ATOMS: atom_id res chain seq x y z
N MET A 1 -6.03 -14.94 9.39
CA MET A 1 -6.19 -13.71 10.21
C MET A 1 -7.66 -13.56 10.54
N SER A 2 -8.05 -13.43 11.81
CA SER A 2 -9.47 -13.24 12.17
C SER A 2 -9.93 -11.84 11.77
N GLN A 3 -10.98 -11.75 10.95
CA GLN A 3 -11.56 -10.48 10.52
C GLN A 3 -12.10 -9.72 11.74
N PRO A 4 -11.90 -8.39 11.85
CA PRO A 4 -12.38 -7.65 13.01
C PRO A 4 -13.91 -7.77 13.12
N ARG A 5 -14.44 -8.27 14.24
CA ARG A 5 -15.90 -8.42 14.44
C ARG A 5 -16.68 -7.15 14.10
N GLY A 6 -16.15 -5.98 14.49
CA GLY A 6 -16.79 -4.71 14.20
C GLY A 6 -16.83 -4.32 12.71
N LEU A 7 -15.94 -4.84 11.87
CA LEU A 7 -16.00 -4.70 10.41
C LEU A 7 -17.10 -5.60 9.84
N SER A 8 -17.13 -6.87 10.25
CA SER A 8 -18.15 -7.83 9.82
C SER A 8 -19.57 -7.32 10.11
N ASN A 9 -19.79 -6.79 11.32
CA ASN A 9 -21.10 -6.24 11.69
C ASN A 9 -21.48 -5.05 10.80
N PHE A 10 -20.55 -4.13 10.53
CA PHE A 10 -20.82 -2.99 9.66
C PHE A 10 -21.14 -3.40 8.22
N ILE A 11 -20.38 -4.35 7.66
CA ILE A 11 -20.66 -4.91 6.33
C ILE A 11 -22.05 -5.56 6.32
N SER A 12 -22.40 -6.29 7.38
CA SER A 12 -23.74 -6.87 7.52
C SER A 12 -24.82 -5.79 7.52
N ASP A 13 -24.70 -4.75 8.34
CA ASP A 13 -25.66 -3.64 8.40
C ASP A 13 -25.88 -2.99 7.02
N ILE A 14 -24.78 -2.74 6.29
CA ILE A 14 -24.83 -2.18 4.94
C ILE A 14 -25.54 -3.13 3.97
N ARG A 15 -25.24 -4.42 4.01
CA ARG A 15 -25.86 -5.42 3.11
C ARG A 15 -27.34 -5.66 3.40
N HIS A 16 -27.81 -5.37 4.61
CA HIS A 16 -29.23 -5.45 4.99
C HIS A 16 -29.95 -4.10 4.82
N SER A 17 -29.32 -3.09 4.21
CA SER A 17 -29.97 -1.81 3.98
C SER A 17 -31.07 -1.94 2.92
N GLU A 18 -32.29 -1.55 3.27
CA GLU A 18 -33.48 -1.67 2.40
C GLU A 18 -33.49 -0.65 1.26
N SER A 19 -32.72 0.43 1.37
CA SER A 19 -32.64 1.48 0.36
C SER A 19 -31.27 2.16 0.35
N LYS A 20 -30.98 2.88 -0.74
CA LYS A 20 -29.76 3.69 -0.86
C LYS A 20 -29.68 4.81 0.18
N ASP A 21 -30.81 5.38 0.57
CA ASP A 21 -30.85 6.39 1.64
C ASP A 21 -30.52 5.80 3.01
N HIS A 22 -30.97 4.56 3.28
CA HIS A 22 -30.65 3.89 4.53
C HIS A 22 -29.16 3.52 4.59
N GLU A 23 -28.62 3.01 3.48
CA GLU A 23 -27.19 2.75 3.31
C GLU A 23 -26.36 4.01 3.59
N ARG A 24 -26.72 5.13 2.97
CA ARG A 24 -26.03 6.42 3.14
C ARG A 24 -26.05 6.90 4.60
N LYS A 25 -27.22 6.89 5.24
CA LYS A 25 -27.35 7.24 6.67
C LYS A 25 -26.46 6.36 7.55
N ARG A 26 -26.41 5.06 7.27
CA ARG A 26 -25.58 4.12 8.03
C ARG A 26 -24.08 4.38 7.84
N VAL A 27 -23.66 4.76 6.63
CA VAL A 27 -22.29 5.17 6.31
C VAL A 27 -21.93 6.46 7.05
N ASP A 28 -22.78 7.49 6.99
CA ASP A 28 -22.53 8.79 7.65
C ASP A 28 -22.35 8.63 9.16
N ILE A 29 -23.19 7.81 9.79
CA ILE A 29 -23.07 7.47 11.22
C ILE A 29 -21.72 6.79 11.52
N GLU A 30 -21.28 5.86 10.66
CA GLU A 30 -20.00 5.18 10.88
C GLU A 30 -18.81 6.11 10.64
N LEU A 31 -18.86 6.98 9.63
CA LEU A 31 -17.82 7.98 9.37
C LEU A 31 -17.67 8.94 10.54
N ALA A 32 -18.78 9.48 11.06
CA ALA A 32 -18.76 10.35 12.24
C ALA A 32 -18.13 9.64 13.46
N LYS A 33 -18.49 8.37 13.67
CA LYS A 33 -17.90 7.56 14.74
C LYS A 33 -16.41 7.34 14.57
N ILE A 34 -15.94 7.04 13.35
CA ILE A 34 -14.51 6.83 13.07
C ILE A 34 -13.75 8.14 13.29
N ARG A 35 -14.28 9.27 12.80
CA ARG A 35 -13.69 10.61 12.98
C ARG A 35 -13.50 10.95 14.45
N ASN A 36 -14.52 10.76 15.27
CA ASN A 36 -14.44 10.98 16.71
C ASN A 36 -13.42 10.05 17.40
N LYS A 37 -13.26 8.82 16.89
CA LYS A 37 -12.27 7.88 17.43
C LYS A 37 -10.84 8.22 17.05
N PHE A 38 -10.61 8.83 15.88
CA PHE A 38 -9.29 9.31 15.45
C PHE A 38 -8.89 10.61 16.14
N ALA A 39 -9.85 11.50 16.41
CA ALA A 39 -9.62 12.75 17.13
C ALA A 39 -9.34 12.57 18.65
N GLY A 40 -9.56 11.39 19.21
CA GLY A 40 -9.43 11.14 20.65
C GLY A 40 -7.97 11.16 21.14
N SER A 41 -7.70 11.90 22.21
CA SER A 41 -6.35 12.14 22.75
C SER A 41 -5.66 10.92 23.40
N GLY A 42 -6.41 9.86 23.70
CA GLY A 42 -5.91 8.69 24.44
C GLY A 42 -5.08 7.69 23.64
N GLY A 43 -4.78 7.99 22.37
CA GLY A 43 -4.19 7.03 21.44
C GLY A 43 -5.13 5.86 21.13
N MET A 44 -4.95 5.25 19.96
CA MET A 44 -5.75 4.10 19.57
C MET A 44 -4.91 2.83 19.52
N GLY A 45 -5.34 1.80 20.26
CA GLY A 45 -4.73 0.47 20.18
C GLY A 45 -4.73 -0.08 18.75
N ALA A 46 -3.65 -0.79 18.40
CA ALA A 46 -3.40 -1.29 17.05
C ALA A 46 -4.58 -2.05 16.40
N TYR A 47 -5.26 -2.91 17.18
CA TYR A 47 -6.43 -3.64 16.70
C TYR A 47 -7.57 -2.72 16.27
N SER A 48 -7.89 -1.71 17.09
CA SER A 48 -8.94 -0.73 16.80
C SER A 48 -8.58 0.11 15.58
N LYS A 49 -7.31 0.50 15.45
CA LYS A 49 -6.82 1.28 14.29
C LYS A 49 -7.01 0.50 12.99
N ARG A 50 -6.53 -0.74 12.93
CA ARG A 50 -6.72 -1.62 11.76
C ARG A 50 -8.21 -1.80 11.42
N LYS A 51 -9.05 -2.02 12.44
CA LYS A 51 -10.50 -2.18 12.27
C LYS A 51 -11.13 -0.96 11.60
N TYR A 52 -10.83 0.25 12.06
CA TYR A 52 -11.43 1.46 11.50
C TYR A 52 -10.87 1.81 10.13
N VAL A 53 -9.57 1.62 9.89
CA VAL A 53 -8.99 1.79 8.54
C VAL A 53 -9.65 0.84 7.53
N TRP A 54 -9.90 -0.42 7.90
CA TRP A 54 -10.67 -1.33 7.03
C TRP A 54 -12.09 -0.86 6.75
N LYS A 55 -12.75 -0.20 7.71
CA LYS A 55 -14.08 0.37 7.46
C LYS A 55 -14.01 1.52 6.47
N LEU A 56 -13.01 2.41 6.60
CA LEU A 56 -12.80 3.49 5.64
C LEU A 56 -12.54 2.95 4.23
N VAL A 57 -11.69 1.93 4.09
CA VAL A 57 -11.45 1.25 2.81
C VAL A 57 -12.75 0.67 2.24
N TYR A 58 -13.57 0.01 3.06
CA TYR A 58 -14.86 -0.52 2.62
C TYR A 58 -15.82 0.59 2.16
N ILE A 59 -15.92 1.68 2.93
CA ILE A 59 -16.75 2.85 2.58
C ILE A 59 -16.31 3.46 1.25
N TYR A 60 -15.00 3.60 1.05
CA TYR A 60 -14.42 4.07 -0.21
C TYR A 60 -14.77 3.16 -1.39
N MET A 61 -14.66 1.83 -1.21
CA MET A 61 -15.03 0.85 -2.25
C MET A 61 -16.52 0.86 -2.61
N LEU A 62 -17.39 1.30 -1.70
CA LEU A 62 -18.81 1.50 -2.00
C LEU A 62 -19.08 2.78 -2.83
N GLY A 63 -18.06 3.62 -3.05
CA GLY A 63 -18.15 4.86 -3.82
C GLY A 63 -18.40 6.12 -2.97
N TYR A 64 -18.32 6.03 -1.65
CA TYR A 64 -18.42 7.20 -0.77
C TYR A 64 -17.05 7.87 -0.62
N GLU A 65 -17.07 9.20 -0.52
CA GLU A 65 -15.85 9.97 -0.29
C GLU A 65 -15.31 9.75 1.13
N VAL A 66 -13.99 9.63 1.23
CA VAL A 66 -13.24 9.54 2.49
C VAL A 66 -12.14 10.59 2.44
N ASP A 67 -12.27 11.62 3.29
CA ASP A 67 -11.44 12.83 3.33
C ASP A 67 -10.55 12.90 4.60
N PHE A 68 -10.49 11.82 5.38
CA PHE A 68 -9.75 11.77 6.64
C PHE A 68 -9.20 10.36 6.92
N GLY A 69 -8.36 10.25 7.95
CA GLY A 69 -7.77 8.98 8.38
C GLY A 69 -6.41 8.66 7.76
N HIS A 70 -5.86 9.59 6.96
CA HIS A 70 -4.56 9.42 6.30
C HIS A 70 -3.42 9.26 7.32
N MET A 71 -3.43 10.00 8.43
CA MET A 71 -2.43 9.87 9.48
C MET A 71 -2.46 8.50 10.16
N GLU A 72 -3.65 7.91 10.35
CA GLU A 72 -3.80 6.55 10.87
C GLU A 72 -3.27 5.51 9.88
N VAL A 73 -3.48 5.71 8.58
CA VAL A 73 -2.90 4.87 7.51
C VAL A 73 -1.37 4.97 7.52
N ILE A 74 -0.83 6.19 7.62
CA ILE A 74 0.62 6.43 7.71
C ILE A 74 1.20 5.74 8.96
N SER A 75 0.53 5.86 10.09
CA SER A 75 0.95 5.16 11.31
C SER A 75 0.94 3.64 11.19
N LEU A 76 0.10 3.06 10.31
CA LEU A 76 0.09 1.62 10.06
C LEU A 76 1.24 1.19 9.14
N ILE A 77 1.56 1.98 8.10
CA ILE A 77 2.71 1.66 7.22
C ILE A 77 4.06 1.82 7.93
N THR A 78 4.16 2.69 8.93
CA THR A 78 5.39 2.83 9.74
C THR A 78 5.55 1.77 10.83
N SER A 79 4.50 0.98 11.11
CA SER A 79 4.55 -0.08 12.12
C SER A 79 5.57 -1.16 11.76
N SER A 80 6.24 -1.75 12.75
CA SER A 80 7.12 -2.91 12.54
C SER A 80 6.35 -4.23 12.35
N LYS A 81 5.05 -4.23 12.63
CA LYS A 81 4.21 -5.44 12.55
C LYS A 81 3.64 -5.60 11.16
N TYR A 82 3.96 -6.71 10.51
CA TYR A 82 3.44 -7.07 9.18
C TYR A 82 1.92 -6.88 9.06
N GLN A 83 1.14 -7.36 10.04
CA GLN A 83 -0.32 -7.26 10.02
C GLN A 83 -0.85 -5.82 10.00
N GLU A 84 -0.10 -4.87 10.55
CA GLU A 84 -0.45 -3.44 10.53
C GLU A 84 -0.04 -2.82 9.21
N LYS A 85 1.20 -3.08 8.77
CA LYS A 85 1.70 -2.65 7.46
C LYS A 85 0.78 -3.08 6.33
N THR A 86 0.33 -4.34 6.30
CA THR A 86 -0.56 -4.83 5.24
C THR A 86 -1.83 -3.98 5.12
N VAL A 87 -2.45 -3.61 6.26
CA VAL A 87 -3.65 -2.77 6.25
C VAL A 87 -3.32 -1.36 5.78
N GLY A 88 -2.21 -0.79 6.26
CA GLY A 88 -1.74 0.52 5.82
C GLY A 88 -1.48 0.58 4.32
N TYR A 89 -0.74 -0.40 3.77
CA TYR A 89 -0.38 -0.45 2.35
C TYR A 89 -1.59 -0.64 1.43
N VAL A 90 -2.55 -1.49 1.82
CA VAL A 90 -3.80 -1.64 1.06
C VAL A 90 -4.63 -0.36 1.10
N ALA A 91 -4.80 0.24 2.28
CA ALA A 91 -5.55 1.48 2.44
C ALA A 91 -4.92 2.62 1.63
N MET A 92 -3.59 2.76 1.71
CA MET A 92 -2.84 3.75 0.95
C MET A 92 -2.98 3.56 -0.56
N SER A 93 -2.96 2.33 -1.06
CA SER A 93 -3.14 2.03 -2.50
C SER A 93 -4.49 2.48 -3.06
N LEU A 94 -5.49 2.68 -2.19
CA LEU A 94 -6.85 3.06 -2.57
C LEU A 94 -7.16 4.52 -2.25
N LEU A 95 -6.68 5.02 -1.12
CA LEU A 95 -7.04 6.34 -0.57
C LEU A 95 -6.03 7.44 -0.93
N LEU A 96 -4.79 7.10 -1.28
CA LEU A 96 -3.77 8.09 -1.63
C LEU A 96 -3.99 8.60 -3.06
N LYS A 97 -4.03 9.92 -3.22
CA LYS A 97 -4.11 10.59 -4.52
C LYS A 97 -2.77 11.26 -4.82
N SER A 98 -2.42 11.36 -6.11
CA SER A 98 -1.24 12.12 -6.54
C SER A 98 -1.38 13.59 -6.13
N GLY A 99 -0.30 14.18 -5.61
CA GLY A 99 -0.28 15.57 -5.14
C GLY A 99 -0.77 15.78 -3.70
N ASP A 100 -1.04 14.72 -2.95
CA ASP A 100 -1.33 14.81 -1.52
C ASP A 100 -0.08 15.31 -0.76
N GLU A 101 -0.25 16.22 0.20
CA GLU A 101 0.85 16.77 1.02
C GLU A 101 1.62 15.67 1.75
N MET A 102 0.95 14.53 1.99
CA MET A 102 1.50 13.37 2.69
C MET A 102 2.35 12.45 1.79
N MET A 103 2.43 12.69 0.47
CA MET A 103 3.20 11.87 -0.47
C MET A 103 4.66 11.69 -0.03
N THR A 104 5.28 12.74 0.48
CA THR A 104 6.68 12.69 0.95
C THR A 104 6.87 11.70 2.13
N LEU A 105 5.94 11.69 3.09
CA LEU A 105 5.98 10.77 4.24
C LEU A 105 5.78 9.32 3.79
N VAL A 106 4.86 9.13 2.85
CA VAL A 106 4.58 7.82 2.24
C VAL A 106 5.81 7.28 1.51
N ILE A 107 6.43 8.08 0.63
CA ILE A 107 7.63 7.70 -0.12
C ILE A 107 8.76 7.33 0.84
N ASN A 108 8.97 8.10 1.90
CA ASN A 108 10.01 7.81 2.89
C ASN A 108 9.73 6.49 3.65
N SER A 109 8.47 6.23 4.03
CA SER A 109 8.10 4.96 4.66
C SER A 109 8.31 3.77 3.73
N ILE A 110 7.97 3.92 2.45
CA ILE A 110 8.19 2.89 1.42
C ILE A 110 9.68 2.64 1.25
N ARG A 111 10.49 3.69 1.11
CA ARG A 111 11.95 3.57 0.99
C ARG A 111 12.54 2.78 2.15
N ASN A 112 12.12 3.09 3.38
CA ASN A 112 12.59 2.35 4.57
C ASN A 112 12.26 0.87 4.50
N ASP A 113 11.08 0.49 4.00
CA ASP A 113 10.71 -0.91 3.84
C ASP A 113 11.46 -1.60 2.69
N LEU A 114 11.73 -0.91 1.58
CA LEU A 114 12.57 -1.41 0.48
C LEU A 114 14.02 -1.66 0.94
N LEU A 115 14.57 -0.78 1.77
CA LEU A 115 15.92 -0.90 2.33
C LEU A 115 16.00 -1.85 3.53
N SER A 116 14.87 -2.29 4.08
CA SER A 116 14.86 -3.23 5.20
C SER A 116 15.33 -4.63 4.76
N ASN A 117 15.82 -5.43 5.70
CA ASN A 117 16.13 -6.85 5.45
C ASN A 117 14.93 -7.77 5.66
N ILE A 118 13.70 -7.24 5.59
CA ILE A 118 12.47 -8.01 5.80
C ILE A 118 11.74 -8.12 4.46
N GLU A 119 11.84 -9.28 3.83
CA GLU A 119 11.36 -9.52 2.47
C GLU A 119 9.84 -9.34 2.34
N SER A 120 9.11 -9.66 3.41
CA SER A 120 7.66 -9.43 3.46
C SER A 120 7.29 -7.94 3.42
N HIS A 121 8.12 -7.07 3.99
CA HIS A 121 7.94 -5.62 3.95
C HIS A 121 8.33 -5.06 2.58
N GLN A 122 9.48 -5.48 2.05
CA GLN A 122 9.90 -5.16 0.68
C GLN A 122 8.80 -5.52 -0.33
N ALA A 123 8.21 -6.72 -0.21
CA ALA A 123 7.16 -7.16 -1.12
C ALA A 123 5.86 -6.34 -1.03
N LEU A 124 5.47 -5.86 0.16
CA LEU A 124 4.33 -4.95 0.34
C LEU A 124 4.61 -3.58 -0.28
N ALA A 125 5.80 -3.04 -0.03
CA ALA A 125 6.26 -1.77 -0.58
C ALA A 125 6.28 -1.83 -2.13
N LEU A 126 6.91 -2.84 -2.71
CA LEU A 126 6.98 -3.05 -4.17
C LEU A 126 5.59 -3.18 -4.81
N ALA A 127 4.69 -3.96 -4.20
CA ALA A 127 3.33 -4.10 -4.73
C ALA A 127 2.56 -2.78 -4.70
N THR A 128 2.76 -1.98 -3.66
CA THR A 128 2.08 -0.69 -3.53
C THR A 128 2.61 0.34 -4.53
N VAL A 129 3.92 0.42 -4.70
CA VAL A 129 4.54 1.29 -5.71
C VAL A 129 4.07 0.90 -7.11
N ALA A 130 3.99 -0.40 -7.42
CA ALA A 130 3.50 -0.88 -8.70
C ALA A 130 2.01 -0.55 -8.95
N ASN A 131 1.18 -0.57 -7.90
CA ASN A 131 -0.25 -0.28 -8.02
C ASN A 131 -0.53 1.23 -8.17
N ILE A 132 0.15 2.07 -7.39
CA ILE A 132 -0.04 3.52 -7.43
C ILE A 132 0.69 4.09 -8.66
N GLY A 133 2.00 3.82 -8.76
CA GLY A 133 2.87 4.46 -9.74
C GLY A 133 2.91 5.98 -9.56
N GLY A 134 3.45 6.69 -10.55
CA GLY A 134 3.57 8.15 -10.51
C GLY A 134 5.02 8.61 -10.64
N VAL A 135 5.17 9.85 -11.12
CA VAL A 135 6.49 10.45 -11.39
C VAL A 135 7.32 10.53 -10.12
N ASP A 136 6.71 10.91 -8.99
CA ASP A 136 7.42 11.02 -7.71
C ASP A 136 8.03 9.69 -7.29
N PHE A 137 7.31 8.58 -7.39
CA PHE A 137 7.85 7.25 -7.06
C PHE A 137 8.94 6.80 -8.02
N ALA A 138 8.78 7.06 -9.32
CA ALA A 138 9.79 6.70 -10.31
C ALA A 138 11.12 7.43 -10.04
N SER A 139 11.04 8.74 -9.82
CA SER A 139 12.20 9.59 -9.56
C SER A 139 12.86 9.30 -8.20
N THR A 140 12.09 8.90 -7.19
CA THR A 140 12.61 8.76 -5.82
C THR A 140 12.94 7.34 -5.40
N LEU A 141 12.29 6.32 -5.96
CA LEU A 141 12.43 4.92 -5.54
C LEU A 141 12.99 3.98 -6.63
N GLY A 142 13.15 4.45 -7.87
CA GLY A 142 13.58 3.62 -8.99
C GLY A 142 14.91 2.91 -8.72
N ASN A 143 15.84 3.58 -8.04
CA ASN A 143 17.15 3.02 -7.70
C ASN A 143 17.06 1.89 -6.66
N GLU A 144 16.24 2.05 -5.63
CA GLU A 144 16.02 1.03 -4.59
C GLU A 144 15.31 -0.20 -5.16
N VAL A 145 14.32 0.00 -6.04
CA VAL A 145 13.64 -1.10 -6.74
C VAL A 145 14.63 -1.86 -7.64
N LYS A 146 15.46 -1.14 -8.41
CA LYS A 146 16.54 -1.70 -9.23
C LYS A 146 17.53 -2.51 -8.38
N ALA A 147 17.95 -1.97 -7.25
CA ALA A 147 18.89 -2.64 -6.35
C ALA A 147 18.32 -3.97 -5.82
N LEU A 148 17.03 -4.01 -5.46
CA LEU A 148 16.36 -5.24 -5.03
C LEU A 148 16.29 -6.29 -6.13
N LEU A 149 16.02 -5.89 -7.38
CA LEU A 149 15.98 -6.79 -8.53
C LEU A 149 17.35 -7.42 -8.82
N LEU A 150 18.41 -6.60 -8.84
CA LEU A 150 19.76 -7.01 -9.21
C LEU A 150 20.55 -7.65 -8.06
N SER A 151 20.04 -7.57 -6.84
CA SER A 151 20.67 -8.16 -5.67
C SER A 151 20.71 -9.69 -5.78
N LYS A 152 21.89 -10.27 -5.52
CA LYS A 152 22.08 -11.72 -5.47
C LYS A 152 21.44 -12.37 -4.24
N THR A 153 21.23 -11.60 -3.17
CA THR A 153 20.67 -12.08 -1.91
C THR A 153 19.15 -11.93 -1.82
N SER A 154 18.54 -11.14 -2.71
CA SER A 154 17.09 -11.00 -2.76
C SER A 154 16.40 -12.32 -3.07
N PHE A 155 15.33 -12.62 -2.34
CA PHE A 155 14.52 -13.80 -2.57
C PHE A 155 13.79 -13.71 -3.93
N PRO A 156 13.54 -14.85 -4.61
CA PRO A 156 12.90 -14.86 -5.93
C PRO A 156 11.54 -14.14 -5.98
N PHE A 157 10.73 -14.23 -4.93
CA PHE A 157 9.42 -13.57 -4.89
C PHE A 157 9.53 -12.04 -4.77
N VAL A 158 10.60 -11.52 -4.15
CA VAL A 158 10.91 -10.09 -4.10
C VAL A 158 11.40 -9.64 -5.47
N LYS A 159 12.32 -10.38 -6.09
CA LYS A 159 12.81 -10.09 -7.44
C LYS A 159 11.69 -10.01 -8.47
N LYS A 160 10.76 -10.97 -8.48
CA LYS A 160 9.57 -10.95 -9.35
C LYS A 160 8.76 -9.66 -9.18
N LYS A 161 8.55 -9.23 -7.94
CA LYS A 161 7.82 -7.98 -7.64
C LYS A 161 8.62 -6.75 -8.03
N ALA A 162 9.94 -6.78 -7.84
CA ALA A 162 10.83 -5.69 -8.20
C ALA A 162 10.89 -5.49 -9.72
N ALA A 163 10.95 -6.57 -10.50
CA ALA A 163 10.87 -6.52 -11.97
C ALA A 163 9.59 -5.85 -12.45
N LEU A 164 8.43 -6.34 -12.01
CA LEU A 164 7.13 -5.78 -12.38
C LEU A 164 6.95 -4.33 -11.90
N CYS A 165 7.45 -4.00 -10.71
CA CYS A 165 7.45 -2.65 -10.18
C CYS A 165 8.31 -1.72 -11.03
N LEU A 166 9.53 -2.15 -11.37
CA LEU A 166 10.45 -1.39 -12.21
C LEU A 166 9.89 -1.15 -13.60
N LEU A 167 9.22 -2.15 -14.19
CA LEU A 167 8.50 -2.02 -15.45
C LEU A 167 7.40 -0.95 -15.37
N ARG A 168 6.62 -0.93 -14.27
CA ARG A 168 5.60 0.11 -14.04
C ARG A 168 6.23 1.50 -13.94
N LEU A 169 7.31 1.64 -13.18
CA LEU A 169 8.02 2.92 -13.02
C LEU A 169 8.60 3.40 -14.35
N PHE A 170 9.24 2.51 -15.10
CA PHE A 170 9.78 2.80 -16.44
C PHE A 170 8.68 3.27 -17.39
N ARG A 171 7.52 2.59 -17.43
CA ARG A 171 6.37 3.02 -18.24
C ARG A 171 5.79 4.37 -17.81
N THR A 172 6.05 4.82 -16.58
CA THR A 172 5.55 6.09 -16.04
C THR A 172 6.52 7.24 -16.30
N ASN A 173 7.81 7.03 -16.05
CA ASN A 173 8.87 8.00 -16.29
C ASN A 173 10.16 7.28 -16.72
N PRO A 174 10.34 7.02 -18.03
CA PRO A 174 11.52 6.32 -18.55
C PRO A 174 12.84 7.02 -18.20
N GLU A 175 12.85 8.36 -18.26
CA GLU A 175 14.04 9.19 -18.01
C GLU A 175 14.56 9.02 -16.58
N ALA A 176 13.65 8.97 -15.59
CA ALA A 176 14.02 8.77 -14.19
C ALA A 176 14.63 7.39 -13.89
N VAL A 177 14.34 6.38 -14.71
CA VAL A 177 14.79 5.00 -14.48
C VAL A 177 16.11 4.70 -15.22
N ALA A 178 16.52 5.54 -16.18
CA ALA A 178 17.82 5.51 -16.86
C ALA A 178 18.27 4.09 -17.30
N HIS A 179 17.49 3.48 -18.20
CA HIS A 179 17.67 2.08 -18.62
C HIS A 179 19.06 1.71 -19.17
N ASP A 180 19.74 2.65 -19.83
CA ASP A 180 21.04 2.43 -20.47
C ASP A 180 22.14 1.97 -19.49
N GLU A 181 22.00 2.29 -18.20
CA GLU A 181 23.00 1.95 -17.19
C GLU A 181 22.91 0.53 -16.64
N TRP A 182 21.79 -0.17 -16.84
CA TRP A 182 21.52 -1.43 -16.14
C TRP A 182 20.83 -2.51 -16.97
N ALA A 183 20.45 -2.23 -18.22
CA ALA A 183 19.82 -3.20 -19.11
C ALA A 183 20.63 -4.52 -19.22
N ASP A 184 21.95 -4.43 -19.42
CA ASP A 184 22.84 -5.59 -19.52
C ASP A 184 22.85 -6.46 -18.25
N ARG A 185 22.56 -5.86 -17.09
CA ARG A 185 22.52 -6.56 -15.80
C ARG A 185 21.21 -7.33 -15.58
N VAL A 186 20.19 -7.05 -16.39
CA VAL A 186 18.91 -7.78 -16.37
C VAL A 186 19.02 -9.08 -17.17
N MET A 187 19.81 -9.09 -18.24
CA MET A 187 19.93 -10.25 -19.13
C MET A 187 20.23 -11.57 -18.41
N PRO A 188 21.14 -11.62 -17.41
CA PRO A 188 21.39 -12.84 -16.64
C PRO A 188 20.18 -13.35 -15.83
N LEU A 189 19.17 -12.52 -15.57
CA LEU A 189 17.95 -12.94 -14.88
C LEU A 189 17.07 -13.87 -15.74
N LEU A 190 17.24 -13.85 -17.07
CA LEU A 190 16.58 -14.79 -17.98
C LEU A 190 17.07 -16.23 -17.80
N GLU A 191 18.24 -16.39 -17.16
CA GLU A 191 18.84 -17.69 -16.83
C GLU A 191 18.61 -18.08 -15.36
N ASP A 192 17.76 -17.36 -14.62
CA ASP A 192 17.48 -17.66 -13.21
C ASP A 192 16.77 -19.02 -13.07
N ARG A 193 17.12 -19.78 -12.03
CA ARG A 193 16.50 -21.09 -11.77
C ARG A 193 15.01 -21.00 -11.48
N HIS A 194 14.56 -19.86 -10.95
CA HIS A 194 13.17 -19.67 -10.56
C HIS A 194 12.37 -19.08 -11.73
N LEU A 195 11.52 -19.91 -12.35
CA LEU A 195 10.66 -19.51 -13.49
C LEU A 195 9.85 -18.23 -13.25
N GLY A 196 9.42 -18.00 -12.01
CA GLY A 196 8.70 -16.78 -11.66
C GLY A 196 9.51 -15.49 -11.73
N VAL A 197 10.85 -15.56 -11.75
CA VAL A 197 11.74 -14.42 -11.98
C VAL A 197 11.90 -14.19 -13.48
N ILE A 198 12.02 -15.26 -14.27
CA ILE A 198 12.15 -15.20 -15.73
C ILE A 198 10.89 -14.62 -16.39
N LEU A 199 9.71 -15.00 -15.90
CA LEU A 199 8.41 -14.56 -16.44
C LEU A 199 7.98 -13.15 -15.98
N ALA A 200 8.73 -12.54 -15.06
CA ALA A 200 8.36 -11.28 -14.40
C ALA A 200 8.61 -10.05 -15.27
#